data_AF-A0A316K4C2-F1
#
_entry.id   AF-A0A316K4C2-F1
#
_cell.length_a   1.000
_cell.length_b   1.000
_cell.length_c   1.000
_cell.angle_alpha   90.00
_cell.angle_beta   90.00
_cell.angle_gamma   90.00
#
_symmetry.space_group_name_H-M   'P 1'
#
loop_
_entity.id
_entity.type
_entity.pdbx_description
1 polymer ?
#
loop_
_entity_poly.entity_id
_entity_poly.type
_entity_poly.pdbx_seq_one_letter_code
_entity_poly.pdbx_strand_id
1 'polypeptide(L)'
;MTVTSPEGCTATTLFPSALYAAPAPIANFTFSPNPPTMFNTQVLFNNGSVGANSYEWTFEQGVPATSTMENPTTLFPDGQVGLYETSLIAISDLGCRDTMTVEIQVYPEVILYAPNTFTPEGDEFNQTWNVFIEGVDIYDFQLTIFNRWGQVVWETSDPNMGWDATYNGNMVQDGTYTWFITTRDILNDNKYEFNGHVNVMR
;
A
#
# COMPACT_ATOMS: atom_id res chain seq x y z
N MET A 1 -5.73 3.57 59.86
CA MET A 1 -5.57 2.64 61.01
C MET A 1 -6.07 3.37 62.25
N THR A 2 -6.90 2.72 63.07
CA THR A 2 -7.46 3.33 64.28
C THR A 2 -6.94 2.57 65.47
N VAL A 3 -6.42 3.29 66.46
CA VAL A 3 -5.94 2.73 67.72
C VAL A 3 -6.75 3.35 68.85
N THR A 4 -7.20 2.51 69.78
CA THR A 4 -8.01 2.92 70.93
C THR A 4 -7.22 2.66 72.20
N SER A 5 -7.10 3.65 73.07
CA SER A 5 -6.47 3.47 74.39
C SER A 5 -7.41 2.72 75.35
N PRO A 6 -6.88 2.11 76.43
CA PRO A 6 -7.68 1.44 77.46
C PRO A 6 -8.72 2.34 78.14
N GLU A 7 -8.49 3.65 78.17
CA GLU A 7 -9.38 4.68 78.73
C GLU A 7 -10.45 5.16 77.73
N GLY A 8 -10.50 4.56 76.54
CA GLY A 8 -11.56 4.79 75.54
C GLY A 8 -11.29 5.90 74.52
N CYS A 9 -10.12 6.53 74.55
CA CYS A 9 -9.76 7.53 73.54
C CYS A 9 -9.35 6.86 72.23
N THR A 10 -10.04 7.20 71.14
CA THR A 10 -9.73 6.71 69.79
C THR A 10 -8.92 7.74 69.01
N ALA A 11 -7.77 7.34 68.48
CA ALA A 11 -7.03 8.11 67.49
C ALA A 11 -7.10 7.39 66.14
N THR A 12 -7.56 8.12 65.12
CA THR A 12 -7.63 7.61 63.74
C THR A 12 -6.59 8.33 62.91
N THR A 13 -5.62 7.58 62.38
CA THR A 13 -4.70 8.09 61.37
C THR A 13 -5.22 7.66 60.00
N LEU A 14 -5.61 8.65 59.20
CA LEU A 14 -5.90 8.46 57.78
C LEU A 14 -4.63 8.78 56.99
N PHE A 15 -4.30 7.94 56.02
CA PHE A 15 -3.34 8.26 54.98
C PHE A 15 -4.15 8.68 53.75
N PRO A 16 -4.54 9.96 53.62
CA PRO A 16 -5.46 10.41 52.57
C PRO A 16 -4.92 10.22 51.14
N SER A 17 -3.66 9.80 50.98
CA SER A 17 -2.98 9.64 49.69
C SER A 17 -2.09 8.38 49.65
N ALA A 18 -2.54 7.25 50.20
CA ALA A 18 -1.70 6.05 50.25
C ALA A 18 -1.46 5.38 48.87
N LEU A 19 -2.28 5.68 47.84
CA LEU A 19 -2.13 5.10 46.51
C LEU A 19 -2.80 6.00 45.45
N TYR A 20 -2.00 6.65 44.61
CA TYR A 20 -2.49 7.29 43.38
C TYR A 20 -2.25 6.32 42.23
N ALA A 21 -3.31 5.68 41.74
CA ALA A 21 -3.26 4.89 40.52
C ALA A 21 -3.45 5.83 39.33
N ALA A 22 -2.38 6.11 38.59
CA ALA A 22 -2.50 6.85 37.34
C ALA A 22 -3.29 6.00 36.32
N PRO A 23 -4.06 6.64 35.42
CA PRO A 23 -4.71 5.91 34.33
C PRO A 23 -3.65 5.23 33.46
N ALA A 24 -3.96 4.04 32.95
CA ALA A 24 -3.13 3.36 31.96
C ALA A 24 -3.03 4.23 30.69
N PRO A 25 -1.89 4.17 29.97
CA PRO A 25 -1.78 4.86 28.70
C PRO A 25 -2.80 4.28 27.70
N ILE A 26 -3.14 5.07 26.69
CA ILE A 26 -3.92 4.64 25.53
C ILE A 26 -3.03 4.85 24.31
N ALA A 27 -2.60 3.77 23.67
CA ALA A 27 -1.76 3.80 22.48
C ALA A 27 -2.58 4.23 21.27
N ASN A 28 -2.08 5.22 20.54
CA ASN A 28 -2.70 5.69 19.31
C ASN A 28 -1.65 6.32 18.39
N PHE A 29 -1.80 6.11 17.08
CA PHE A 29 -1.01 6.81 16.08
C PHE A 29 -1.75 6.98 14.75
N THR A 30 -1.27 7.95 13.98
CA THR A 30 -1.59 8.14 12.57
C THR A 30 -0.32 8.10 11.73
N PHE A 31 -0.44 8.00 10.41
CA PHE A 31 0.70 7.96 9.52
C PHE A 31 0.42 8.71 8.22
N SER A 32 1.48 9.18 7.56
CA SER A 32 1.41 9.82 6.24
C SER A 32 2.61 9.45 5.38
N PRO A 33 2.45 9.26 4.07
CA PRO A 33 1.17 9.24 3.34
C PRO A 33 0.28 8.03 3.75
N ASN A 34 -1.03 8.16 3.57
CA ASN A 34 -2.01 7.10 3.81
C ASN A 34 -3.04 7.07 2.66
N PRO A 35 -2.91 6.13 1.71
CA PRO A 35 -1.91 5.06 1.66
C PRO A 35 -0.52 5.54 1.17
N PRO A 36 0.58 4.87 1.57
CA PRO A 36 1.86 4.92 0.85
C PRO A 36 1.82 4.13 -0.47
N THR A 37 2.75 4.44 -1.37
CA THR A 37 2.89 3.78 -2.67
C THR A 37 4.24 3.09 -2.80
N MET A 38 4.34 2.12 -3.71
CA MET A 38 5.53 1.28 -3.89
C MET A 38 6.81 2.04 -4.23
N PHE A 39 6.73 3.27 -4.75
CA PHE A 39 7.90 4.13 -5.03
C PHE A 39 7.98 5.36 -4.11
N ASN A 40 7.04 5.51 -3.18
CA ASN A 40 7.07 6.51 -2.11
C ASN A 40 6.82 5.82 -0.76
N THR A 41 7.78 5.00 -0.36
CA THR A 41 7.68 4.11 0.81
C THR A 41 8.08 4.75 2.14
N GLN A 42 8.45 6.04 2.13
CA GLN A 42 8.77 6.78 3.35
C GLN A 42 7.48 7.13 4.08
N VAL A 43 7.31 6.57 5.29
CA VAL A 43 6.13 6.80 6.12
C VAL A 43 6.54 7.52 7.40
N LEU A 44 5.93 8.69 7.62
CA LEU A 44 6.00 9.45 8.86
C LEU A 44 4.87 9.02 9.78
N PHE A 45 5.20 8.71 11.03
CA PHE A 45 4.24 8.37 12.08
C PHE A 45 4.06 9.55 13.02
N ASN A 46 2.80 9.83 13.35
CA ASN A 46 2.44 10.80 14.38
C ASN A 46 1.78 10.10 15.57
N ASN A 47 2.40 10.23 16.73
CA ASN A 47 1.88 9.68 17.98
C ASN A 47 0.71 10.51 18.48
N GLY A 48 -0.41 9.84 18.75
CA GLY A 48 -1.61 10.41 19.37
C GLY A 48 -1.96 9.76 20.70
N SER A 49 -0.99 9.07 21.32
CA SER A 49 -1.19 8.33 22.57
C SER A 49 -1.45 9.27 23.73
N VAL A 50 -2.23 8.82 24.71
CA VAL A 50 -2.59 9.60 25.90
C VAL A 50 -2.04 8.89 27.13
N GLY A 51 -1.40 9.64 28.04
CA GLY A 51 -0.90 9.09 29.31
C GLY A 51 0.41 8.28 29.22
N ALA A 52 1.15 8.41 28.12
CA ALA A 52 2.46 7.80 27.92
C ALA A 52 3.59 8.85 27.88
N ASN A 53 4.80 8.42 28.23
CA ASN A 53 6.01 9.25 28.28
C ASN A 53 7.17 8.65 27.48
N SER A 54 7.08 7.37 27.13
CA SER A 54 8.03 6.69 26.25
C SER A 54 7.33 5.72 25.31
N TYR A 55 8.00 5.41 24.21
CA TYR A 55 7.43 4.70 23.08
C TYR A 55 8.39 3.64 22.57
N GLU A 56 7.86 2.49 22.20
CA GLU A 56 8.58 1.43 21.49
C GLU A 56 7.82 1.15 20.19
N TRP A 57 8.45 1.45 19.05
CA TRP A 57 7.90 1.20 17.72
C TRP A 57 8.55 -0.02 17.09
N THR A 58 7.77 -0.80 16.36
CA THR A 58 8.26 -1.86 15.47
C THR A 58 7.60 -1.73 14.10
N PHE A 59 8.42 -1.79 13.05
CA PHE A 59 8.00 -1.71 11.65
C PHE A 59 8.42 -2.98 10.94
N GLU A 60 7.47 -3.82 10.55
CA GLU A 60 7.75 -5.03 9.79
C GLU A 60 8.40 -4.67 8.45
N GLN A 61 9.61 -5.21 8.20
CA GLN A 61 10.43 -4.92 7.03
C GLN A 61 10.80 -3.43 6.84
N GLY A 62 10.49 -2.57 7.81
CA GLY A 62 10.86 -1.17 7.79
C GLY A 62 12.35 -0.96 8.04
N VAL A 63 12.90 0.12 7.48
CA VAL A 63 14.26 0.57 7.77
C VAL A 63 14.21 2.02 8.28
N PRO A 64 14.49 2.28 9.57
CA PRO A 64 14.84 1.29 10.61
C PRO A 64 13.64 0.40 11.00
N ALA A 65 13.92 -0.81 11.51
CA ALA A 65 12.89 -1.76 11.93
C ALA A 65 12.25 -1.42 13.29
N THR A 66 12.89 -0.57 14.09
CA THR A 66 12.38 -0.13 15.39
C THR A 66 12.71 1.35 15.64
N SER A 67 11.98 1.98 16.55
CA SER A 67 12.28 3.33 17.03
C SER A 67 11.78 3.57 18.44
N THR A 68 12.36 4.55 19.14
CA THR A 68 11.87 5.06 20.43
C THR A 68 11.49 6.54 20.36
N MET A 69 11.57 7.15 19.18
CA MET A 69 11.14 8.53 18.98
C MET A 69 9.63 8.64 19.12
N GLU A 70 9.16 9.80 19.57
CA GLU A 70 7.72 10.08 19.65
C GLU A 70 7.07 10.04 18.27
N ASN A 71 7.67 10.69 17.26
CA ASN A 71 7.17 10.73 15.90
C ASN A 71 8.25 10.20 14.93
N PRO A 72 8.37 8.86 14.76
CA PRO A 72 9.41 8.29 13.92
C PRO A 72 9.06 8.32 12.43
N THR A 73 10.07 8.04 11.62
CA THR A 73 9.92 7.81 10.18
C THR A 73 10.57 6.47 9.85
N THR A 74 9.96 5.70 8.95
CA THR A 74 10.54 4.46 8.41
C THR A 74 10.38 4.41 6.89
N LEU A 75 11.16 3.55 6.25
CA LEU A 75 11.08 3.22 4.84
C LEU A 75 10.63 1.77 4.70
N PHE A 76 9.49 1.52 4.05
CA PHE A 76 9.09 0.16 3.64
C PHE A 76 9.84 -0.27 2.36
N PRO A 77 9.86 -1.58 2.03
CA PRO A 77 10.56 -2.08 0.85
C PRO A 77 10.13 -1.40 -0.46
N ASP A 78 11.09 -0.78 -1.15
CA ASP A 78 10.88 -0.10 -2.43
C ASP A 78 10.53 -1.10 -3.54
N GLY A 79 9.56 -0.73 -4.38
CA GLY A 79 9.06 -1.57 -5.47
C GLY A 79 8.25 -2.79 -5.02
N GLN A 80 7.86 -2.90 -3.75
CA GLN A 80 7.05 -4.02 -3.25
C GLN A 80 5.70 -3.55 -2.73
N VAL A 81 4.64 -4.11 -3.30
CA VAL A 81 3.26 -3.99 -2.82
C VAL A 81 3.04 -4.99 -1.71
N GLY A 82 2.37 -4.59 -0.64
CA GLY A 82 2.12 -5.49 0.48
C GLY A 82 1.45 -4.84 1.67
N LEU A 83 1.12 -5.67 2.65
CA LEU A 83 0.72 -5.26 3.99
C LEU A 83 1.94 -5.40 4.90
N TYR A 84 2.25 -4.34 5.64
CA TYR A 84 3.36 -4.32 6.60
C TYR A 84 2.83 -3.98 7.98
N GLU A 85 3.02 -4.89 8.94
CA GLU A 85 2.58 -4.65 10.32
C GLU A 85 3.42 -3.56 10.99
N THR A 86 2.76 -2.59 11.61
CA THR A 86 3.39 -1.59 12.48
C THR A 86 2.75 -1.59 13.84
N SER A 87 3.58 -1.66 14.89
CA SER A 87 3.13 -1.62 16.28
C SER A 87 3.76 -0.47 17.05
N LEU A 88 2.95 0.15 17.90
CA LEU A 88 3.34 1.16 18.88
C LEU A 88 2.99 0.64 20.27
N ILE A 89 3.98 0.53 21.14
CA ILE A 89 3.80 0.34 22.57
C ILE A 89 4.00 1.69 23.26
N ALA A 90 2.94 2.21 23.88
CA ALA A 90 2.95 3.44 24.67
C ALA A 90 3.15 3.10 26.15
N ILE A 91 4.13 3.72 26.80
CA ILE A 91 4.55 3.39 28.17
C ILE A 91 4.45 4.64 29.06
N SER A 92 3.68 4.54 30.13
CA SER A 92 3.56 5.60 31.16
C SER A 92 4.78 5.65 32.08
N ASP A 93 4.97 6.76 32.81
CA ASP A 93 6.02 6.91 33.83
C ASP A 93 6.00 5.83 34.92
N LEU A 94 4.83 5.21 35.20
CA LEU A 94 4.68 4.12 36.16
C LEU A 94 4.93 2.73 35.54
N GLY A 95 5.28 2.67 34.26
CA GLY A 95 5.56 1.43 33.52
C GLY A 95 4.33 0.69 33.00
N CYS A 96 3.12 1.23 33.15
CA CYS A 96 1.93 0.67 32.48
C CYS A 96 2.10 0.82 30.96
N ARG A 97 1.67 -0.19 30.21
CA ARG A 97 1.81 -0.31 28.75
C ARG A 97 0.45 -0.47 28.09
N ASP A 98 0.31 0.10 26.91
CA ASP A 98 -0.77 -0.19 25.97
C ASP A 98 -0.20 -0.28 24.55
N THR A 99 -0.86 -1.02 23.67
CA THR A 99 -0.33 -1.34 22.33
C THR A 99 -1.38 -1.10 21.25
N MET A 100 -0.96 -0.43 20.18
CA MET A 100 -1.72 -0.33 18.93
C MET A 100 -0.94 -1.00 17.81
N THR A 101 -1.60 -1.84 17.02
CA THR A 101 -1.03 -2.50 15.84
C THR A 101 -1.91 -2.23 14.63
N VAL A 102 -1.29 -1.85 13.51
CA VAL A 102 -1.97 -1.55 12.23
C VAL A 102 -1.21 -2.20 11.08
N GLU A 103 -1.93 -2.80 10.13
CA GLU A 103 -1.37 -3.22 8.85
C GLU A 103 -1.35 -2.03 7.88
N ILE A 104 -0.16 -1.61 7.47
CA ILE A 104 0.03 -0.53 6.51
C ILE A 104 0.08 -1.13 5.12
N GLN A 105 -0.91 -0.81 4.31
CA GLN A 105 -0.98 -1.25 2.92
C GLN A 105 -0.20 -0.29 2.02
N VAL A 106 0.88 -0.80 1.42
CA VAL A 106 1.60 -0.12 0.33
C VAL A 106 0.92 -0.49 -0.99
N TYR A 107 0.46 0.52 -1.72
CA TYR A 107 -0.26 0.34 -2.97
C TYR A 107 0.67 0.41 -4.19
N PRO A 108 0.36 -0.29 -5.30
CA PRO A 108 1.06 -0.11 -6.57
C PRO A 108 0.87 1.30 -7.13
N GLU A 109 1.84 1.78 -7.89
CA GLU A 109 1.68 2.94 -8.77
C GLU A 109 1.33 2.49 -10.19
N VAL A 110 0.73 3.39 -10.97
CA VAL A 110 0.39 3.11 -12.36
C VAL A 110 1.68 2.96 -13.18
N ILE A 111 1.97 1.71 -13.56
CA ILE A 111 3.07 1.36 -14.46
C ILE A 111 2.54 0.55 -15.63
N LEU A 112 3.10 0.81 -16.82
CA LEU A 112 2.75 0.11 -18.04
C LEU A 112 4.01 -0.25 -18.83
N TYR A 113 4.09 -1.51 -19.23
CA TYR A 113 5.06 -2.01 -20.19
C TYR A 113 4.34 -2.70 -21.34
N ALA A 114 4.59 -2.19 -22.55
CA ALA A 114 4.07 -2.73 -23.79
C ALA A 114 5.26 -3.02 -24.73
N PRO A 115 5.55 -4.30 -25.04
CA PRO A 115 6.55 -4.65 -26.05
C PRO A 115 6.23 -3.96 -27.38
N ASN A 116 7.24 -3.67 -28.20
CA ASN A 116 7.02 -2.99 -29.47
C ASN A 116 6.96 -3.95 -30.67
N THR A 117 7.14 -5.26 -30.47
CA THR A 117 7.28 -6.25 -31.53
C THR A 117 6.91 -7.65 -31.04
N PHE A 118 6.28 -8.45 -31.89
CA PHE A 118 6.07 -9.90 -31.67
C PHE A 118 6.03 -10.66 -33.01
N THR A 119 6.21 -11.98 -32.96
CA THR A 119 6.40 -12.85 -34.13
C THR A 119 5.39 -13.99 -34.12
N PRO A 120 4.14 -13.77 -34.59
CA PRO A 120 3.08 -14.77 -34.60
C PRO A 120 3.27 -15.78 -35.75
N GLU A 121 4.43 -16.42 -35.82
CA GLU A 121 4.81 -17.39 -36.87
C GLU A 121 4.40 -18.84 -36.55
N GLY A 122 3.79 -19.07 -35.39
CA GLY A 122 3.43 -20.41 -34.92
C GLY A 122 4.61 -21.20 -34.34
N ASP A 123 5.69 -20.51 -33.95
CA ASP A 123 6.74 -21.10 -33.13
C ASP A 123 6.37 -21.03 -31.63
N GLU A 124 7.27 -21.47 -30.73
CA GLU A 124 7.01 -21.45 -29.30
C GLU A 124 7.24 -20.06 -28.64
N PHE A 125 7.59 -19.02 -29.42
CA PHE A 125 8.07 -17.74 -28.91
C PHE A 125 7.23 -16.56 -29.41
N ASN A 126 6.83 -15.66 -28.50
CA ASN A 126 6.19 -14.37 -28.84
C ASN A 126 4.98 -14.47 -29.80
N GLN A 127 4.14 -15.49 -29.60
CA GLN A 127 2.95 -15.73 -30.43
C GLN A 127 1.82 -14.74 -30.16
N THR A 128 1.81 -14.14 -28.98
CA THR A 128 0.83 -13.11 -28.58
C THR A 128 1.54 -11.87 -28.07
N TRP A 129 0.97 -10.73 -28.38
CA TRP A 129 1.36 -9.45 -27.84
C TRP A 129 0.55 -9.13 -26.59
N ASN A 130 1.21 -9.10 -25.44
CA ASN A 130 0.61 -8.83 -24.14
C ASN A 130 1.11 -7.48 -23.62
N VAL A 131 0.21 -6.73 -22.98
CA VAL A 131 0.56 -5.52 -22.24
C VAL A 131 0.60 -5.88 -20.76
N PHE A 132 1.61 -5.41 -20.05
CA PHE A 132 1.75 -5.56 -18.61
C PHE A 132 1.42 -4.23 -17.97
N ILE A 133 0.39 -4.20 -17.14
CA ILE A 133 -0.09 -2.99 -16.47
C ILE A 133 -0.40 -3.29 -15.00
N GLU A 134 0.03 -2.41 -14.10
CA GLU A 134 -0.26 -2.48 -12.66
C GLU A 134 -0.71 -1.12 -12.15
N GLY A 135 -1.30 -1.07 -10.95
CA GLY A 135 -1.75 0.18 -10.32
C GLY A 135 -3.08 0.74 -10.84
N VAL A 136 -3.79 -0.01 -11.68
CA VAL A 136 -5.00 0.47 -12.37
C VAL A 136 -6.26 -0.31 -11.98
N ASP A 137 -7.42 0.34 -12.11
CA ASP A 137 -8.70 -0.33 -12.01
C ASP A 137 -8.92 -1.19 -13.26
N ILE A 138 -8.81 -2.50 -13.05
CA ILE A 138 -8.97 -3.51 -14.11
C ILE A 138 -10.39 -3.53 -14.70
N TYR A 139 -11.40 -3.03 -13.98
CA TYR A 139 -12.78 -2.96 -14.49
C TYR A 139 -13.01 -1.79 -15.45
N ASP A 140 -12.16 -0.76 -15.38
CA ASP A 140 -12.15 0.38 -16.29
C ASP A 140 -11.07 0.26 -17.39
N PHE A 141 -10.39 -0.88 -17.47
CA PHE A 141 -9.39 -1.13 -18.50
C PHE A 141 -10.03 -1.38 -19.86
N GLN A 142 -9.57 -0.66 -20.87
CA GLN A 142 -9.91 -0.88 -22.27
C GLN A 142 -8.65 -0.73 -23.12
N LEU A 143 -8.32 -1.76 -23.89
CA LEU A 143 -7.26 -1.76 -24.90
C LEU A 143 -7.90 -1.88 -26.29
N THR A 144 -7.44 -1.06 -27.22
CA THR A 144 -7.86 -1.08 -28.63
C THR A 144 -6.63 -1.00 -29.53
N ILE A 145 -6.58 -1.86 -30.55
CA ILE A 145 -5.53 -1.91 -31.56
C ILE A 145 -6.11 -1.49 -32.91
N PHE A 146 -5.37 -0.63 -33.61
CA PHE A 146 -5.73 -0.04 -34.88
C PHE A 146 -4.71 -0.41 -35.95
N ASN A 147 -5.20 -0.62 -37.17
CA ASN A 147 -4.34 -0.66 -38.35
C ASN A 147 -3.92 0.77 -38.79
N ARG A 148 -3.05 0.86 -39.80
CA ARG A 148 -2.55 2.15 -40.36
C ARG A 148 -3.62 3.11 -40.87
N TRP A 149 -4.84 2.64 -41.10
CA TRP A 149 -5.97 3.46 -41.56
C TRP A 149 -6.88 3.92 -40.42
N GLY A 150 -6.52 3.63 -39.15
CA GLY A 150 -7.32 3.95 -37.98
C GLY A 150 -8.50 3.01 -37.76
N GLN A 151 -8.54 1.88 -38.46
CA GLN A 151 -9.58 0.87 -38.27
C GLN A 151 -9.22 -0.02 -37.08
N VAL A 152 -10.18 -0.24 -36.17
CA VAL A 152 -10.04 -1.19 -35.06
C VAL A 152 -9.87 -2.60 -35.64
N VAL A 153 -8.80 -3.28 -35.24
CA VAL A 153 -8.54 -4.68 -35.60
C VAL A 153 -8.66 -5.63 -34.42
N TRP A 154 -8.53 -5.12 -33.19
CA TRP A 154 -8.68 -5.91 -31.99
C TRP A 154 -8.97 -5.02 -30.78
N GLU A 155 -9.71 -5.53 -29.82
CA GLU A 155 -10.02 -4.83 -28.57
C GLU A 155 -10.23 -5.83 -27.43
N THR A 156 -9.93 -5.40 -26.20
CA THR A 156 -10.15 -6.18 -24.98
C THR A 156 -10.40 -5.26 -23.80
N SER A 157 -11.20 -5.73 -22.84
CA SER A 157 -11.32 -5.15 -21.50
C SER A 157 -10.63 -6.01 -20.43
N ASP A 158 -10.04 -7.15 -20.82
CA ASP A 158 -9.22 -8.00 -19.94
C ASP A 158 -7.74 -7.65 -20.15
N PRO A 159 -7.04 -7.13 -19.13
CA PRO A 159 -5.62 -6.77 -19.22
C PRO A 159 -4.69 -7.98 -19.36
N ASN A 160 -5.17 -9.21 -19.12
CA ASN A 160 -4.39 -10.44 -19.27
C ASN A 160 -4.52 -11.07 -20.67
N MET A 161 -5.40 -10.54 -21.52
CA MET A 161 -5.51 -11.02 -22.90
C MET A 161 -4.47 -10.36 -23.80
N GLY A 162 -3.78 -11.19 -24.59
CA GLY A 162 -2.88 -10.76 -25.64
C GLY A 162 -3.49 -10.88 -27.02
N TRP A 163 -3.01 -10.05 -27.95
CA TRP A 163 -3.39 -10.12 -29.35
C TRP A 163 -2.47 -11.06 -30.13
N ASP A 164 -3.04 -12.00 -30.86
CA ASP A 164 -2.34 -13.02 -31.65
C ASP A 164 -2.13 -12.62 -33.13
N ALA A 165 -2.27 -11.33 -33.44
CA ALA A 165 -2.25 -10.80 -34.81
C ALA A 165 -3.38 -11.31 -35.72
N THR A 166 -4.52 -11.73 -35.15
CA THR A 166 -5.71 -12.07 -35.96
C THR A 166 -6.73 -10.93 -36.02
N TYR A 167 -7.42 -10.83 -37.16
CA TYR A 167 -8.58 -9.96 -37.38
C TYR A 167 -9.56 -10.66 -38.31
N ASN A 168 -10.83 -10.75 -37.92
CA ASN A 168 -11.87 -11.50 -38.66
C ASN A 168 -11.45 -12.93 -39.03
N GLY A 169 -10.80 -13.63 -38.09
CA GLY A 169 -10.33 -15.02 -38.26
C GLY A 169 -9.14 -15.19 -39.20
N ASN A 170 -8.55 -14.10 -39.70
CA ASN A 170 -7.38 -14.14 -40.58
C ASN A 170 -6.21 -13.41 -39.94
N MET A 171 -5.01 -13.86 -40.27
CA MET A 171 -3.77 -13.19 -39.90
C MET A 171 -3.67 -11.82 -40.56
N VAL A 172 -3.33 -10.79 -39.79
CA VAL A 172 -3.12 -9.43 -40.31
C VAL A 172 -1.80 -9.32 -41.07
N GLN A 173 -1.61 -8.25 -41.84
CA GLN A 173 -0.36 -8.02 -42.58
C GLN A 173 0.80 -7.66 -41.65
N ASP A 174 2.02 -7.99 -42.06
CA ASP A 174 3.21 -7.51 -41.36
C ASP A 174 3.25 -5.98 -41.41
N GLY A 175 3.73 -5.39 -40.33
CA GLY A 175 3.84 -3.94 -40.20
C GLY A 175 3.46 -3.43 -38.82
N THR A 176 3.34 -2.11 -38.74
CA THR A 176 3.11 -1.38 -37.50
C THR A 176 1.63 -1.14 -37.27
N TYR A 177 1.16 -1.50 -36.07
CA TYR A 177 -0.17 -1.27 -35.55
C TYR A 177 -0.08 -0.31 -34.37
N THR A 178 -1.09 0.53 -34.20
CA THR A 178 -1.16 1.48 -33.08
C THR A 178 -2.07 0.89 -32.02
N TRP A 179 -1.73 1.04 -30.75
CA TRP A 179 -2.58 0.65 -29.66
C TRP A 179 -2.89 1.85 -28.76
N PHE A 180 -4.06 1.81 -28.14
CA PHE A 180 -4.55 2.82 -27.21
C PHE A 180 -5.17 2.10 -26.00
N ILE A 181 -4.81 2.54 -24.80
CA ILE A 181 -5.35 2.03 -23.54
C ILE A 181 -5.96 3.19 -22.77
N THR A 182 -7.16 2.98 -22.26
CA THR A 182 -7.77 3.84 -21.23
C THR A 182 -8.02 3.03 -19.99
N THR A 183 -7.75 3.62 -18.83
CA THR A 183 -8.02 3.02 -17.52
C THR A 183 -8.02 4.12 -16.45
N ARG A 184 -8.14 3.72 -15.18
CA ARG A 184 -8.12 4.64 -14.04
C ARG A 184 -7.16 4.17 -12.96
N ASP A 185 -6.67 5.12 -12.19
CA ASP A 185 -5.91 4.86 -10.96
C ASP A 185 -6.83 4.22 -9.89
N ILE A 186 -6.36 3.18 -9.22
CA ILE A 186 -7.10 2.53 -8.12
C ILE A 186 -7.28 3.43 -6.89
N LEU A 187 -6.41 4.43 -6.70
CA LEU A 187 -6.38 5.24 -5.47
C LEU A 187 -7.24 6.50 -5.56
N ASN A 188 -7.26 7.15 -6.72
CA ASN A 188 -7.81 8.49 -6.87
C ASN A 188 -8.77 8.64 -8.05
N ASP A 189 -9.06 7.55 -8.79
CA ASP A 189 -9.95 7.52 -9.95
C ASP A 189 -9.49 8.38 -11.14
N ASN A 190 -8.25 8.91 -11.11
CA ASN A 190 -7.70 9.69 -12.21
C ASN A 190 -7.63 8.85 -13.48
N LYS A 191 -8.07 9.43 -14.59
CA LYS A 191 -8.03 8.76 -15.89
C LYS A 191 -6.60 8.70 -16.41
N TYR A 192 -6.19 7.53 -16.87
CA TYR A 192 -4.95 7.30 -17.59
C TYR A 192 -5.24 6.94 -19.05
N GLU A 193 -4.41 7.49 -19.94
CA GLU A 193 -4.40 7.17 -21.36
C GLU A 193 -2.98 6.81 -21.77
N PHE A 194 -2.81 5.61 -22.34
CA PHE A 194 -1.53 5.16 -22.87
C PHE A 194 -1.67 4.86 -24.35
N ASN A 195 -0.63 5.14 -25.12
CA ASN A 195 -0.64 4.85 -26.54
C ASN A 195 0.76 4.49 -27.01
N GLY A 196 0.82 3.72 -28.09
CA GLY A 196 2.07 3.30 -28.68
C GLY A 196 1.87 2.53 -29.96
N HIS A 197 2.89 1.77 -30.33
CA HIS A 197 2.83 0.91 -31.49
C HIS A 197 3.39 -0.47 -31.19
N VAL A 198 2.96 -1.43 -31.99
CA VAL A 198 3.47 -2.80 -32.02
C VAL A 198 3.73 -3.20 -33.47
N ASN A 199 4.87 -3.82 -33.72
CA ASN A 199 5.24 -4.38 -35.01
C ASN A 199 4.89 -5.87 -35.04
N VAL A 200 4.11 -6.26 -36.03
CA VAL A 200 3.90 -7.65 -36.40
C VAL A 200 4.98 -8.00 -37.42
N MET A 201 5.84 -8.97 -37.10
CA MET A 201 6.88 -9.46 -37.99
C MET A 201 6.76 -10.97 -38.21
N ARG A 202 7.17 -11.41 -39.39
CA ARG A 202 7.26 -12.79 -39.84
C ARG A 202 8.54 -12.97 -40.67
#